data_AF-A0A8T5Y787-F1
#
_entry.id   AF-A0A8T5Y787-F1
#
_cell.length_a   1.000
_cell.length_b   1.000
_cell.length_c   1.000
_cell.angle_alpha   90.00
_cell.angle_beta   90.00
_cell.angle_gamma   90.00
#
_symmetry.space_group_name_H-M   'P 1'
#
loop_
_entity.id
_entity.type
_entity.pdbx_description
1 polymer ?
#
loop_
_entity_poly.entity_id
_entity_poly.type
_entity_poly.pdbx_seq_one_letter_code
_entity_poly.pdbx_strand_id
1 'polypeptide(L)'
;MKVGIVGNESAVAPVYELISRRDGVELCWLAGVEGGEQFACPCFAEAVTAMEQSPVELVIDCTGWVQAGPDVKVVDSESAMMLLGLGNRNLPAITDGSTLGAASSQMADNIQKIVGHIEGMTRNANKLAEAGAQLEVAAQGILAALEQTTDILSSITRIAKRSKIIGLNSAIEAARVGEAGQGFMIVAEEIKTLADDSSQSVREIQRILSGIKRRSSEFSERINTVQDVSSSQQQATKQIADLLDTLNQLGNQLVTLNDTVA
;
A
#
# COMPACT_ATOMS: atom_id res chain seq x y z
N MET A 1 -39.25 12.36 -9.71
CA MET A 1 -37.83 11.92 -9.67
C MET A 1 -37.72 10.65 -10.50
N LYS A 2 -36.89 10.66 -11.53
CA LYS A 2 -36.67 9.51 -12.42
C LYS A 2 -35.62 8.56 -11.86
N VAL A 3 -35.94 7.28 -11.77
CA VAL A 3 -35.11 6.26 -11.10
C VAL A 3 -34.89 5.05 -12.00
N GLY A 4 -33.66 4.55 -12.02
CA GLY A 4 -33.30 3.23 -12.57
C GLY A 4 -32.82 2.28 -11.47
N ILE A 5 -32.97 0.97 -11.66
CA ILE A 5 -32.47 -0.04 -10.71
C ILE A 5 -31.61 -1.04 -11.46
N VAL A 6 -30.46 -1.39 -10.90
CA VAL A 6 -29.52 -2.37 -11.47
C VAL A 6 -29.35 -3.54 -10.50
N GLY A 7 -29.56 -4.76 -10.97
CA GLY A 7 -29.40 -5.97 -10.15
C GLY A 7 -30.00 -7.21 -10.78
N ASN A 8 -29.77 -8.36 -10.14
CA ASN A 8 -30.47 -9.58 -10.50
C ASN A 8 -31.93 -9.56 -10.00
N GLU A 9 -32.76 -10.49 -10.48
CA GLU A 9 -34.20 -10.55 -10.16
C GLU A 9 -34.47 -10.54 -8.64
N SER A 10 -33.71 -11.32 -7.87
CA SER A 10 -33.83 -11.44 -6.40
C SER A 10 -33.57 -10.13 -5.68
N ALA A 11 -32.59 -9.34 -6.14
CA ALA A 11 -32.21 -8.08 -5.53
C ALA A 11 -33.07 -6.90 -5.99
N VAL A 12 -33.62 -6.96 -7.21
CA VAL A 12 -34.44 -5.90 -7.80
C VAL A 12 -35.89 -5.96 -7.33
N ALA A 13 -36.48 -7.15 -7.19
CA ALA A 13 -37.90 -7.30 -6.89
C ALA A 13 -38.37 -6.55 -5.60
N PRO A 14 -37.65 -6.61 -4.45
CA PRO A 14 -38.05 -5.89 -3.25
C PRO A 14 -38.03 -4.37 -3.40
N VAL A 15 -37.03 -3.85 -4.12
CA VAL A 15 -36.84 -2.41 -4.37
C VAL A 15 -37.89 -1.91 -5.36
N TYR A 16 -38.16 -2.70 -6.41
CA TYR A 16 -39.20 -2.43 -7.41
C TYR A 16 -40.59 -2.31 -6.77
N GLU A 17 -40.98 -3.26 -5.91
CA GLU A 17 -42.30 -3.24 -5.26
C GLU A 17 -42.48 -1.98 -4.40
N LEU A 18 -41.41 -1.54 -3.74
CA LEU A 18 -41.42 -0.38 -2.86
C LEU A 18 -41.57 0.92 -3.66
N ILE A 19 -40.81 1.06 -4.75
CA ILE A 19 -40.83 2.26 -5.60
C ILE A 19 -42.11 2.37 -6.41
N SER A 20 -42.62 1.26 -6.94
CA SER A 20 -43.82 1.24 -7.78
C SER A 20 -45.09 1.71 -7.04
N ARG A 21 -45.07 1.75 -5.71
CA ARG A 21 -46.17 2.22 -4.87
C ARG A 21 -46.03 3.69 -4.42
N ARG A 22 -44.95 4.39 -4.80
CA ARG A 22 -44.71 5.77 -4.38
C ARG A 22 -45.13 6.78 -5.43
N ASP A 23 -46.00 7.70 -5.02
CA ASP A 23 -46.30 8.89 -5.81
C ASP A 23 -45.08 9.81 -5.91
N GLY A 24 -44.82 10.33 -7.11
CA GLY A 24 -43.72 11.27 -7.39
C GLY A 24 -42.37 10.63 -7.74
N VAL A 25 -42.27 9.30 -7.70
CA VAL A 25 -41.12 8.55 -8.21
C VAL A 25 -41.52 7.83 -9.49
N GLU A 26 -40.81 8.11 -10.58
CA GLU A 26 -41.01 7.47 -11.87
C GLU A 26 -39.92 6.42 -12.06
N LEU A 27 -40.28 5.14 -12.05
CA LEU A 27 -39.36 4.07 -12.36
C LEU A 27 -39.21 3.94 -13.88
N CYS A 28 -38.05 4.32 -14.41
CA CYS A 28 -37.83 4.41 -15.83
C CYS A 28 -37.34 3.08 -16.44
N TRP A 29 -36.56 2.29 -15.70
CA TRP A 29 -36.02 1.02 -16.19
C TRP A 29 -35.41 0.14 -15.10
N LEU A 30 -35.24 -1.14 -15.44
CA LEU A 30 -34.45 -2.13 -14.70
C LEU A 30 -33.31 -2.65 -15.58
N ALA A 31 -32.16 -2.98 -14.98
CA ALA A 31 -31.05 -3.60 -15.70
C ALA A 31 -30.49 -4.82 -14.96
N GLY A 32 -30.15 -5.88 -15.70
CA GLY A 32 -29.55 -7.11 -15.15
C GLY A 32 -30.56 -8.18 -14.70
N VAL A 33 -31.84 -8.04 -15.09
CA VAL A 33 -32.92 -8.97 -14.74
C VAL A 33 -33.24 -9.89 -15.92
N GLU A 34 -33.17 -11.21 -15.71
CA GLU A 34 -33.61 -12.22 -16.69
C GLU A 34 -35.12 -12.46 -16.52
N GLY A 35 -35.95 -12.10 -17.52
CA GLY A 35 -37.41 -12.32 -17.47
C GLY A 35 -38.26 -11.07 -17.18
N GLY A 36 -38.04 -9.98 -17.90
CA GLY A 36 -38.69 -8.68 -17.68
C GLY A 36 -40.22 -8.58 -17.84
N GLU A 37 -40.93 -9.67 -18.16
CA GLU A 37 -42.39 -9.67 -18.34
C GLU A 37 -43.19 -9.43 -17.05
N GLN A 38 -42.54 -9.58 -15.88
CA GLN A 38 -43.16 -9.37 -14.56
C GLN A 38 -43.14 -7.90 -14.10
N PHE A 39 -42.37 -7.04 -14.78
CA PHE A 39 -42.15 -5.65 -14.37
C PHE A 39 -42.82 -4.68 -15.35
N ALA A 40 -43.49 -3.66 -14.83
CA ALA A 40 -44.24 -2.68 -15.61
C ALA A 40 -43.35 -1.55 -16.18
N CYS A 41 -42.07 -1.84 -16.43
CA CYS A 41 -41.07 -0.90 -16.94
C CYS A 41 -40.06 -1.63 -17.84
N PRO A 42 -39.39 -0.92 -18.77
CA PRO A 42 -38.37 -1.51 -19.64
C PRO A 42 -37.24 -2.20 -18.87
N CYS A 43 -36.91 -3.43 -19.28
CA CYS A 43 -35.78 -4.19 -18.73
C CYS A 43 -34.64 -4.28 -19.75
N PHE A 44 -33.43 -3.97 -19.31
CA PHE A 44 -32.20 -4.01 -20.10
C PHE A 44 -31.26 -5.09 -19.59
N ALA A 45 -30.45 -5.64 -20.49
CA ALA A 45 -29.38 -6.56 -20.09
C ALA A 45 -28.27 -5.83 -19.31
N GLU A 46 -27.93 -4.60 -19.72
CA GLU A 46 -26.84 -3.82 -19.16
C GLU A 46 -27.29 -2.43 -18.72
N ALA A 47 -26.79 -1.98 -17.57
CA ALA A 47 -27.13 -0.69 -16.98
C ALA A 47 -26.70 0.51 -17.84
N VAL A 48 -25.56 0.39 -18.54
CA VAL A 48 -25.03 1.45 -19.42
C VAL A 48 -26.00 1.74 -20.55
N THR A 49 -26.49 0.68 -21.22
CA THR A 49 -27.49 0.79 -22.29
C THR A 49 -28.79 1.42 -21.78
N ALA A 50 -29.22 1.07 -20.57
CA ALA A 50 -30.43 1.62 -19.96
C ALA A 50 -30.31 3.14 -19.69
N MET A 51 -29.15 3.57 -19.16
CA MET A 51 -28.87 4.97 -18.87
C MET A 51 -28.79 5.84 -20.14
N GLU A 52 -28.28 5.30 -21.24
CA GLU A 52 -28.22 6.02 -22.53
C GLU A 52 -29.60 6.17 -23.17
N GLN A 53 -30.41 5.10 -23.16
CA GLN A 53 -31.72 5.11 -23.81
C GLN A 53 -32.80 5.81 -22.98
N SER A 54 -32.66 5.81 -21.66
CA SER A 54 -33.60 6.46 -20.73
C SER A 54 -32.87 7.07 -19.54
N PRO A 55 -32.40 8.34 -19.65
CA PRO A 55 -31.69 9.02 -18.59
C PRO A 55 -32.51 9.17 -17.30
N VAL A 56 -31.86 8.98 -16.15
CA VAL A 56 -32.47 9.04 -14.80
C VAL A 56 -31.67 9.96 -13.89
N GLU A 57 -32.31 10.46 -12.83
CA GLU A 57 -31.66 11.32 -11.82
C GLU A 57 -30.95 10.47 -10.74
N LEU A 58 -31.44 9.25 -10.52
CA LEU A 58 -30.99 8.33 -9.48
C LEU A 58 -30.91 6.90 -10.02
N VAL A 59 -29.83 6.20 -9.73
CA VAL A 59 -29.69 4.76 -9.96
C VAL A 59 -29.53 4.05 -8.63
N ILE A 60 -30.34 3.01 -8.41
CA ILE A 60 -30.20 2.13 -7.25
C ILE A 60 -29.37 0.92 -7.68
N ASP A 61 -28.18 0.80 -7.09
CA ASP A 61 -27.22 -0.25 -7.39
C ASP A 61 -27.34 -1.41 -6.39
N CYS A 62 -27.88 -2.54 -6.85
CA CYS A 62 -27.92 -3.79 -6.10
C CYS A 62 -26.72 -4.71 -6.39
N THR A 63 -25.79 -4.29 -7.26
CA THR A 63 -24.63 -5.07 -7.71
C THR A 63 -23.31 -4.63 -7.08
N GLY A 64 -23.19 -3.34 -6.74
CA GLY A 64 -21.99 -2.73 -6.16
C GLY A 64 -20.93 -2.31 -7.20
N TRP A 65 -21.25 -2.35 -8.49
CA TRP A 65 -20.30 -2.09 -9.58
C TRP A 65 -20.79 -1.03 -10.57
N VAL A 66 -21.88 -0.32 -10.28
CA VAL A 66 -22.44 0.67 -11.21
C VAL A 66 -21.60 1.95 -11.19
N GLN A 67 -21.13 2.36 -12.37
CA GLN A 67 -20.51 3.66 -12.59
C GLN A 67 -21.47 4.51 -13.42
N ALA A 68 -21.86 5.66 -12.88
CA ALA A 68 -22.71 6.64 -13.56
C ALA A 68 -21.98 7.97 -13.77
N GLY A 69 -22.47 8.78 -14.71
CA GLY A 69 -21.95 10.12 -14.98
C GLY A 69 -22.18 11.10 -13.82
N PRO A 70 -21.55 12.29 -13.85
CA PRO A 70 -21.56 13.26 -12.74
C PRO A 70 -22.96 13.78 -12.37
N ASP A 71 -23.92 13.73 -13.29
CA ASP A 71 -25.28 14.23 -13.09
C ASP A 71 -26.26 13.17 -12.56
N VAL A 72 -25.80 11.92 -12.38
CA VAL A 72 -26.62 10.79 -11.93
C VAL A 72 -26.16 10.34 -10.55
N LYS A 73 -27.07 10.36 -9.56
CA LYS A 73 -26.75 9.86 -8.23
C LYS A 73 -26.84 8.34 -8.21
N VAL A 74 -25.81 7.66 -7.71
CA VAL A 74 -25.84 6.21 -7.46
C VAL A 74 -26.00 5.99 -5.96
N VAL A 75 -26.98 5.18 -5.57
CA VAL A 75 -27.26 4.81 -4.19
C VAL A 75 -27.35 3.29 -4.11
N ASP A 76 -26.71 2.67 -3.12
CA ASP A 76 -26.81 1.23 -2.93
C ASP A 76 -28.22 0.82 -2.48
N SER A 77 -28.57 -0.45 -2.69
CA SER A 77 -29.91 -0.95 -2.38
C SER A 77 -30.28 -0.87 -0.90
N GLU A 78 -29.32 -0.99 0.03
CA GLU A 78 -29.57 -0.92 1.47
C GLU A 78 -29.88 0.51 1.90
N SER A 79 -29.08 1.48 1.46
CA SER A 79 -29.32 2.91 1.66
C SER A 79 -30.62 3.37 1.01
N ALA A 80 -30.94 2.87 -0.20
CA ALA A 80 -32.19 3.16 -0.89
C ALA A 80 -33.39 2.60 -0.13
N MET A 81 -33.29 1.37 0.38
CA MET A 81 -34.32 0.75 1.23
C MET A 81 -34.48 1.50 2.55
N MET A 82 -33.41 2.05 3.13
CA MET A 82 -33.48 2.88 4.33
C MET A 82 -34.18 4.21 4.04
N LEU A 83 -33.79 4.92 2.98
CA LEU A 83 -34.37 6.22 2.62
C LEU A 83 -35.83 6.10 2.15
N LEU A 84 -36.17 5.02 1.45
CA LEU A 84 -37.48 4.82 0.84
C LEU A 84 -38.43 3.98 1.73
N GLY A 85 -37.89 3.12 2.59
CA GLY A 85 -38.65 2.23 3.49
C GLY A 85 -39.11 2.86 4.81
N LEU A 86 -38.52 3.98 5.24
CA LEU A 86 -38.90 4.67 6.49
C LEU A 86 -40.25 5.42 6.43
N GLY A 87 -40.96 5.40 5.30
CA GLY A 87 -42.14 6.23 5.09
C GLY A 87 -43.49 5.66 5.58
N ASN A 88 -43.71 4.33 5.61
CA ASN A 88 -45.09 3.84 5.81
C ASN A 88 -45.33 2.38 6.24
N ARG A 89 -44.38 1.66 6.86
CA ARG A 89 -44.71 0.37 7.49
C ARG A 89 -43.99 0.25 8.81
N ASN A 90 -44.76 0.06 9.89
CA ASN A 90 -44.36 -0.46 11.18
C ASN A 90 -42.85 -0.73 11.26
N LEU A 91 -42.08 0.30 11.59
CA LEU A 91 -40.94 0.05 12.43
C LEU A 91 -41.50 -0.76 13.61
N PRO A 92 -40.83 -1.80 14.14
CA PRO A 92 -40.81 -1.90 15.58
C PRO A 92 -40.27 -0.55 16.02
N ALA A 93 -41.22 0.36 16.24
CA ALA A 93 -41.20 1.34 17.26
C ALA A 93 -39.78 1.45 17.84
N ILE A 94 -39.00 2.41 17.37
CA ILE A 94 -38.00 3.03 18.24
C ILE A 94 -38.84 3.77 19.30
N THR A 95 -39.61 3.04 20.10
CA THR A 95 -40.45 3.53 21.20
C THR A 95 -39.76 3.35 22.52
N ASP A 96 -38.62 2.68 22.51
CA ASP A 96 -37.77 2.52 23.67
C ASP A 96 -36.51 3.34 23.43
N GLY A 97 -36.43 4.53 24.03
CA GLY A 97 -35.20 5.33 24.11
C GLY A 97 -34.01 4.56 24.73
N SER A 98 -34.26 3.38 25.31
CA SER A 98 -33.24 2.43 25.74
C SER A 98 -32.48 1.78 24.58
N THR A 99 -33.11 1.57 23.41
CA THR A 99 -32.45 0.95 22.23
C THR A 99 -31.51 1.92 21.52
N LEU A 100 -31.92 3.18 21.37
CA LEU A 100 -31.07 4.25 20.82
C LEU A 100 -29.95 4.61 21.80
N GLY A 101 -30.23 4.66 23.10
CA GLY A 101 -29.21 4.83 24.14
C GLY A 101 -28.17 3.69 24.16
N ALA A 102 -28.61 2.43 24.01
CA ALA A 102 -27.71 1.28 23.92
C ALA A 102 -26.83 1.33 22.65
N ALA A 103 -27.40 1.67 21.50
CA ALA A 103 -26.65 1.83 20.25
C ALA A 103 -25.64 2.98 20.34
N SER A 104 -26.02 4.11 20.95
CA SER A 104 -25.13 5.25 21.17
C SER A 104 -23.99 4.93 22.14
N SER A 105 -24.28 4.19 23.22
CA SER A 105 -23.28 3.72 24.17
C SER A 105 -22.28 2.76 23.50
N GLN A 106 -22.77 1.79 22.71
CA GLN A 106 -21.93 0.88 21.95
C GLN A 106 -21.08 1.60 20.89
N MET A 107 -21.62 2.65 20.27
CA MET A 107 -20.88 3.50 19.34
C MET A 107 -19.74 4.26 20.05
N ALA A 108 -20.00 4.85 21.22
CA ALA A 108 -18.97 5.50 22.02
C ALA A 108 -17.84 4.55 22.42
N ASP A 109 -18.18 3.33 22.86
CA ASP A 109 -17.21 2.28 23.18
C ASP A 109 -16.34 1.90 21.97
N ASN A 110 -16.96 1.75 20.79
CA ASN A 110 -16.23 1.43 19.56
C ASN A 110 -15.32 2.58 19.11
N ILE A 111 -15.79 3.84 19.20
CA ILE A 111 -14.96 5.03 18.93
C ILE A 111 -13.73 5.01 19.84
N GLN A 112 -13.89 4.74 21.13
CA GLN A 112 -12.77 4.72 22.06
C GLN A 112 -11.75 3.61 21.76
N LYS A 113 -12.22 2.43 21.33
CA LYS A 113 -11.32 1.36 20.83
C LYS A 113 -10.55 1.78 19.58
N ILE A 114 -11.23 2.42 18.62
CA ILE A 114 -10.59 2.89 17.38
C ILE A 114 -9.55 3.98 17.70
N VAL A 115 -9.84 4.92 18.61
CA VAL A 115 -8.86 5.91 19.09
C VAL A 115 -7.60 5.22 19.62
N GLY A 116 -7.75 4.20 20.47
CA GLY A 116 -6.61 3.41 20.97
C GLY A 116 -5.82 2.71 19.86
N HIS A 117 -6.49 2.20 18.82
CA HIS A 117 -5.83 1.62 17.65
C HIS A 117 -5.07 2.68 16.84
N ILE A 118 -5.63 3.87 16.65
CA ILE A 118 -5.01 4.97 15.92
C ILE A 118 -3.76 5.51 16.63
N GLU A 119 -3.79 5.61 17.95
CA GLU A 119 -2.60 5.92 18.73
C GLU A 119 -1.52 4.84 18.55
N GLY A 120 -1.91 3.57 18.55
CA GLY A 120 -1.03 2.44 18.28
C GLY A 120 -0.40 2.51 16.89
N MET A 121 -1.19 2.81 15.86
CA MET A 121 -0.71 2.98 14.49
C MET A 121 0.24 4.17 14.37
N THR A 122 -0.06 5.29 15.02
CA THR A 122 0.82 6.48 15.02
C THR A 122 2.16 6.18 15.69
N ARG A 123 2.16 5.47 16.82
CA ARG A 123 3.40 5.01 17.46
C ARG A 123 4.20 4.08 16.55
N ASN A 124 3.55 3.16 15.85
CA ASN A 124 4.21 2.24 14.94
C ASN A 124 4.81 2.95 13.74
N ALA A 125 4.09 3.92 13.16
CA ALA A 125 4.61 4.72 12.05
C ALA A 125 5.86 5.52 12.49
N ASN A 126 5.83 6.15 13.67
CA ASN A 126 6.99 6.85 14.21
C ASN A 126 8.20 5.92 14.40
N LYS A 127 7.99 4.72 14.97
CA LYS A 127 9.03 3.69 15.09
C LYS A 127 9.58 3.25 13.73
N LEU A 128 8.71 3.14 12.72
CA LEU A 128 9.11 2.76 11.37
C LEU A 128 9.95 3.85 10.70
N ALA A 129 9.59 5.12 10.89
CA ALA A 129 10.37 6.26 10.40
C ALA A 129 11.75 6.32 11.06
N GLU A 130 11.81 6.13 12.38
CA GLU A 130 13.08 6.08 13.13
C GLU A 130 13.96 4.91 12.68
N ALA A 131 13.38 3.71 12.55
CA ALA A 131 14.09 2.54 12.05
C ALA A 131 14.61 2.78 10.62
N GLY A 132 13.81 3.37 9.74
CA GLY A 132 14.22 3.76 8.39
C GLY A 132 15.43 4.72 8.41
N ALA A 133 15.41 5.74 9.27
CA ALA A 133 16.53 6.67 9.40
C ALA A 133 17.80 5.99 9.92
N GLN A 134 17.69 5.10 10.92
CA GLN A 134 18.83 4.34 11.43
C GLN A 134 19.43 3.40 10.37
N LEU A 135 18.58 2.76 9.56
CA LEU A 135 19.03 1.91 8.46
C LEU A 135 19.75 2.71 7.38
N GLU A 136 19.32 3.94 7.10
CA GLU A 136 19.99 4.80 6.11
C GLU A 136 21.39 5.21 6.57
N VAL A 137 21.54 5.58 7.85
CA VAL A 137 22.87 5.83 8.44
C VAL A 137 23.76 4.59 8.36
N ALA A 138 23.22 3.40 8.63
CA ALA A 138 23.97 2.16 8.51
C ALA A 138 24.39 1.86 7.06
N ALA A 139 23.51 2.11 6.08
CA ALA A 139 23.81 1.95 4.66
C ALA A 139 24.94 2.89 4.21
N GLN A 140 24.92 4.14 4.65
CA GLN A 140 26.00 5.10 4.40
C GLN A 140 27.32 4.66 5.04
N GLY A 141 27.27 4.12 6.26
CA GLY A 141 28.43 3.54 6.92
C GLY A 141 29.07 2.38 6.14
N ILE A 142 28.24 1.52 5.54
CA ILE A 142 28.71 0.44 4.66
C ILE A 142 29.42 1.02 3.43
N LEU A 143 28.84 2.01 2.77
CA LEU A 143 29.45 2.63 1.59
C LEU A 143 30.82 3.26 1.90
N ALA A 144 30.95 3.96 3.03
CA ALA A 144 32.22 4.52 3.47
C ALA A 144 33.28 3.43 3.74
N ALA A 145 32.89 2.33 4.39
CA ALA A 145 33.79 1.20 4.63
C ALA A 145 34.25 0.52 3.33
N LEU A 146 33.37 0.44 2.32
CA LEU A 146 33.71 -0.10 1.00
C LEU A 146 34.74 0.77 0.28
N GLU A 147 34.63 2.10 0.38
CA GLU A 147 35.61 3.04 -0.20
C GLU A 147 36.98 2.86 0.45
N GLN A 148 37.06 2.85 1.78
CA GLN A 148 38.30 2.59 2.51
C GLN A 148 38.92 1.24 2.14
N THR A 149 38.11 0.19 2.00
CA THR A 149 38.59 -1.13 1.59
C THR A 149 39.14 -1.09 0.16
N THR A 150 38.51 -0.34 -0.74
CA THR A 150 38.98 -0.16 -2.12
C THR A 150 40.36 0.51 -2.16
N ASP A 151 40.59 1.51 -1.31
CA ASP A 151 41.89 2.17 -1.20
C ASP A 151 43.00 1.23 -0.71
N ILE A 152 42.69 0.38 0.28
CA ILE A 152 43.62 -0.65 0.76
C ILE A 152 43.96 -1.64 -0.36
N LEU A 153 42.96 -2.12 -1.10
CA LEU A 153 43.15 -3.03 -2.23
C LEU A 153 43.98 -2.40 -3.36
N SER A 154 43.81 -1.10 -3.60
CA SER A 154 44.65 -0.37 -4.56
C SER A 154 46.14 -0.38 -4.14
N SER A 155 46.40 -0.24 -2.83
CA SER A 155 47.74 -0.31 -2.27
C SER A 155 48.33 -1.72 -2.37
N ILE A 156 47.54 -2.76 -2.09
CA ILE A 156 47.98 -4.16 -2.24
C ILE A 156 48.27 -4.46 -3.71
N THR A 157 47.45 -4.00 -4.65
CA THR A 157 47.69 -4.14 -6.10
C THR A 157 49.02 -3.51 -6.51
N ARG A 158 49.34 -2.32 -5.96
CA ARG A 158 50.61 -1.65 -6.21
C ARG A 158 51.80 -2.43 -5.62
N ILE A 159 51.65 -3.00 -4.42
CA ILE A 159 52.67 -3.86 -3.80
C ILE A 159 52.90 -5.10 -4.66
N ALA A 160 51.84 -5.81 -5.07
CA ALA A 160 51.93 -6.98 -5.93
C ALA A 160 52.65 -6.67 -7.25
N LYS A 161 52.29 -5.57 -7.93
CA LYS A 161 53.00 -5.11 -9.13
C LYS A 161 54.49 -4.85 -8.88
N ARG A 162 54.84 -4.21 -7.75
CA ARG A 162 56.24 -3.95 -7.39
C ARG A 162 57.00 -5.23 -7.09
N SER A 163 56.40 -6.16 -6.35
CA SER A 163 56.97 -7.48 -6.06
C SER A 163 57.20 -8.27 -7.35
N LYS A 164 56.29 -8.19 -8.31
CA LYS A 164 56.46 -8.81 -9.64
C LYS A 164 57.68 -8.27 -10.39
N ILE A 165 57.91 -6.95 -10.34
CA ILE A 165 59.10 -6.31 -10.94
C ILE A 165 60.38 -6.74 -10.20
N ILE A 166 60.34 -6.82 -8.86
CA ILE A 166 61.48 -7.30 -8.07
C ILE A 166 61.81 -8.75 -8.44
N GLY A 167 60.82 -9.64 -8.46
CA GLY A 167 61.00 -11.04 -8.87
C GLY A 167 61.55 -11.15 -10.29
N LEU A 168 61.07 -10.33 -11.23
CA LEU A 168 61.61 -10.28 -12.59
C LEU A 168 63.09 -9.85 -12.62
N ASN A 169 63.44 -8.78 -11.91
CA ASN A 169 64.82 -8.30 -11.84
C ASN A 169 65.74 -9.35 -11.19
N SER A 170 65.27 -10.01 -10.14
CA SER A 170 65.99 -11.11 -9.48
C SER A 170 66.18 -12.31 -10.41
N ALA A 171 65.18 -12.67 -11.22
CA ALA A 171 65.30 -13.74 -12.20
C ALA A 171 66.32 -13.40 -13.29
N ILE A 172 66.34 -12.14 -13.78
CA ILE A 172 67.35 -11.66 -14.75
C ILE A 172 68.76 -11.76 -14.16
N GLU A 173 68.96 -11.30 -12.93
CA GLU A 173 70.28 -11.37 -12.30
C GLU A 173 70.70 -12.81 -12.01
N ALA A 174 69.78 -13.66 -11.55
CA ALA A 174 70.02 -15.09 -11.37
C ALA A 174 70.46 -15.79 -12.67
N ALA A 175 69.82 -15.47 -13.80
CA ALA A 175 70.24 -15.98 -15.12
C ALA A 175 71.66 -15.51 -15.49
N ARG A 176 72.00 -14.27 -15.13
CA ARG A 176 73.30 -13.67 -15.45
C ARG A 176 74.47 -14.35 -14.75
N VAL A 177 74.28 -14.84 -13.52
CA VAL A 177 75.33 -15.57 -12.76
C VAL A 177 75.45 -17.04 -13.19
N GLY A 178 74.60 -17.53 -14.11
CA GLY A 178 74.66 -18.88 -14.64
C GLY A 178 74.33 -19.96 -13.61
N GLU A 179 75.13 -21.04 -13.54
CA GLU A 179 74.86 -22.18 -12.65
C GLU A 179 74.78 -21.80 -11.16
N ALA A 180 75.59 -20.83 -10.72
CA ALA A 180 75.57 -20.36 -9.33
C ALA A 180 74.26 -19.66 -8.95
N GLY A 181 73.47 -19.21 -9.93
CA GLY A 181 72.21 -18.49 -9.74
C GLY A 181 70.96 -19.39 -9.68
N GLN A 182 71.08 -20.71 -9.90
CA GLN A 182 69.89 -21.58 -10.01
C GLN A 182 68.98 -21.56 -8.77
N GLY A 183 69.55 -21.55 -7.56
CA GLY A 183 68.75 -21.43 -6.33
C GLY A 183 68.00 -20.10 -6.23
N PHE A 184 68.63 -19.01 -6.67
CA PHE A 184 68.00 -17.68 -6.71
C PHE A 184 66.92 -17.57 -7.80
N MET A 185 67.07 -18.32 -8.90
CA MET A 185 66.05 -18.38 -9.95
C MET A 185 64.73 -18.93 -9.42
N ILE A 186 64.78 -20.03 -8.66
CA ILE A 186 63.57 -20.64 -8.06
C ILE A 186 62.86 -19.65 -7.15
N VAL A 187 63.62 -18.95 -6.29
CA VAL A 187 63.06 -17.93 -5.39
C VAL A 187 62.45 -16.76 -6.18
N ALA A 188 63.09 -16.33 -7.26
CA ALA A 188 62.60 -15.24 -8.10
C ALA A 188 61.30 -15.60 -8.84
N GLU A 189 61.18 -16.84 -9.31
CA GLU A 189 59.93 -17.37 -9.89
C GLU A 189 58.82 -17.45 -8.85
N GLU A 190 59.11 -17.94 -7.64
CA GLU A 190 58.13 -18.02 -6.55
C GLU A 190 57.59 -16.64 -6.17
N ILE A 191 58.47 -15.61 -6.08
CA ILE A 191 58.05 -14.22 -5.83
C ILE A 191 57.10 -13.72 -6.94
N LYS A 192 57.37 -14.09 -8.20
CA LYS A 192 56.53 -13.69 -9.34
C LYS A 192 55.16 -14.36 -9.27
N THR A 193 55.12 -15.65 -8.97
CA THR A 193 53.87 -16.42 -8.77
C THR A 193 53.03 -15.83 -7.63
N LEU A 194 53.63 -15.59 -6.46
CA LEU A 194 52.95 -14.98 -5.32
C LEU A 194 52.39 -13.58 -5.65
N ALA A 195 53.12 -12.79 -6.43
CA ALA A 195 52.65 -11.48 -6.88
C ALA A 195 51.44 -11.57 -7.84
N ASP A 196 51.43 -12.57 -8.73
CA ASP A 196 50.33 -12.82 -9.64
C ASP A 196 49.08 -13.33 -8.90
N ASP A 197 49.26 -14.27 -7.97
CA ASP A 197 48.19 -14.80 -7.12
C ASP A 197 47.59 -13.71 -6.21
N SER A 198 48.44 -12.85 -5.64
CA SER A 198 47.99 -11.68 -4.88
C SER A 198 47.16 -10.73 -5.74
N SER A 199 47.61 -10.45 -6.96
CA SER A 199 46.87 -9.59 -7.90
C SER A 199 45.53 -10.21 -8.30
N GLN A 200 45.46 -11.53 -8.49
CA GLN A 200 44.22 -12.24 -8.78
C GLN A 200 43.24 -12.20 -7.61
N SER A 201 43.73 -12.46 -6.41
CA SER A 201 42.93 -12.42 -5.18
C SER A 201 42.31 -11.03 -4.98
N VAL A 202 43.10 -9.96 -5.19
CA VAL A 202 42.59 -8.59 -5.10
C VAL A 202 41.48 -8.32 -6.11
N ARG A 203 41.61 -8.78 -7.37
CA ARG A 203 40.56 -8.63 -8.39
C ARG A 203 39.26 -9.33 -7.98
N GLU A 204 39.36 -10.51 -7.39
CA GLU A 204 38.19 -11.23 -6.90
C GLU A 204 37.51 -10.51 -5.74
N ILE A 205 38.29 -9.97 -4.79
CA ILE A 205 37.75 -9.16 -3.70
C ILE A 205 37.04 -7.92 -4.26
N GLN A 206 37.64 -7.20 -5.22
CA GLN A 206 37.01 -6.04 -5.86
C GLN A 206 35.66 -6.37 -6.51
N ARG A 207 35.54 -7.56 -7.14
CA ARG A 207 34.27 -8.04 -7.70
C ARG A 207 33.22 -8.24 -6.60
N ILE A 208 33.60 -8.84 -5.47
CA ILE A 208 32.71 -9.06 -4.33
C ILE A 208 32.26 -7.70 -3.75
N LEU A 209 33.18 -6.76 -3.53
CA LEU A 209 32.87 -5.42 -3.02
C LEU A 209 31.92 -4.65 -3.94
N SER A 210 32.09 -4.78 -5.26
CA SER A 210 31.17 -4.18 -6.24
C SER A 210 29.75 -4.72 -6.10
N GLY A 211 29.61 -6.03 -5.81
CA GLY A 211 28.32 -6.65 -5.51
C GLY A 211 27.72 -6.12 -4.21
N ILE A 212 28.52 -5.93 -3.16
CA ILE A 212 28.06 -5.35 -1.88
C ILE A 212 27.61 -3.90 -2.09
N LYS A 213 28.36 -3.10 -2.85
CA LYS A 213 28.00 -1.71 -3.19
C LYS A 213 26.62 -1.64 -3.86
N ARG A 214 26.38 -2.48 -4.87
CA ARG A 214 25.08 -2.55 -5.55
C ARG A 214 23.95 -2.91 -4.58
N ARG A 215 24.14 -3.94 -3.76
CA ARG A 215 23.15 -4.36 -2.75
C ARG A 215 22.89 -3.27 -1.72
N SER A 216 23.91 -2.48 -1.36
CA SER A 216 23.76 -1.33 -0.46
C SER A 216 22.91 -0.23 -1.09
N SER A 217 23.08 0.05 -2.39
CA SER A 217 22.23 1.00 -3.11
C SER A 217 20.77 0.53 -3.22
N GLU A 218 20.55 -0.75 -3.55
CA GLU A 218 19.21 -1.36 -3.55
C GLU A 218 18.57 -1.32 -2.14
N PHE A 219 19.38 -1.42 -1.10
CA PHE A 219 18.92 -1.32 0.29
C PHE A 219 18.47 0.10 0.64
N SER A 220 19.22 1.14 0.27
CA SER A 220 18.80 2.54 0.43
C SER A 220 17.51 2.87 -0.32
N GLU A 221 17.31 2.33 -1.53
CA GLU A 221 16.05 2.53 -2.25
C GLU A 221 14.85 1.93 -1.49
N ARG A 222 15.01 0.73 -0.91
CA ARG A 222 13.97 0.10 -0.07
C ARG A 222 13.69 0.88 1.21
N ILE A 223 14.71 1.53 1.78
CA ILE A 223 14.53 2.40 2.96
C ILE A 223 13.67 3.61 2.61
N ASN A 224 13.86 4.21 1.43
CA ASN A 224 13.00 5.31 0.97
C ASN A 224 11.53 4.86 0.87
N THR A 225 11.28 3.67 0.33
CA THR A 225 9.93 3.10 0.29
C THR A 225 9.33 2.93 1.70
N VAL A 226 10.13 2.49 2.67
CA VAL A 226 9.68 2.36 4.07
C VAL A 226 9.31 3.73 4.67
N GLN A 227 10.09 4.77 4.36
CA GLN A 227 9.80 6.14 4.80
C GLN A 227 8.51 6.68 4.16
N ASP A 228 8.29 6.45 2.86
CA ASP A 228 7.08 6.86 2.15
C ASP A 228 5.82 6.16 2.72
N VAL A 229 5.92 4.87 3.00
CA VAL A 229 4.85 4.09 3.63
C VAL A 229 4.56 4.61 5.03
N SER A 230 5.60 4.91 5.82
CA SER A 230 5.43 5.48 7.16
C SER A 230 4.72 6.84 7.11
N SER A 231 5.13 7.72 6.18
CA SER A 231 4.51 9.03 6.00
C SER A 231 3.04 8.92 5.57
N SER A 232 2.75 8.03 4.62
CA SER A 232 1.38 7.75 4.17
C SER A 232 0.51 7.21 5.31
N GLN A 233 1.07 6.34 6.16
CA GLN A 233 0.38 5.81 7.33
C GLN A 233 0.07 6.92 8.35
N GLN A 234 1.00 7.85 8.60
CA GLN A 234 0.74 9.00 9.48
C GLN A 234 -0.36 9.92 8.94
N GLN A 235 -0.42 10.12 7.62
CA GLN A 235 -1.49 10.90 7.00
C GLN A 235 -2.84 10.20 7.14
N ALA A 236 -2.88 8.88 6.89
CA ALA A 236 -4.10 8.09 7.04
C ALA A 236 -4.59 8.08 8.50
N THR A 237 -3.71 7.92 9.48
CA THR A 237 -4.11 7.97 10.90
C THR A 237 -4.65 9.34 11.29
N LYS A 238 -4.09 10.43 10.75
CA LYS A 238 -4.61 11.78 10.96
C LYS A 238 -6.01 11.94 10.38
N GLN A 239 -6.24 11.50 9.14
CA GLN A 239 -7.57 11.56 8.51
C GLN A 239 -8.61 10.75 9.30
N ILE A 240 -8.23 9.57 9.80
CA ILE A 240 -9.13 8.78 10.65
C ILE A 240 -9.40 9.50 11.97
N ALA A 241 -8.41 10.16 12.58
CA ALA A 241 -8.62 10.95 13.79
C ALA A 241 -9.63 12.09 13.58
N ASP A 242 -9.53 12.82 12.45
CA ASP A 242 -10.46 13.89 12.09
C ASP A 242 -11.89 13.35 11.87
N LEU A 243 -12.02 12.17 11.23
CA LEU A 243 -13.30 11.48 11.06
C LEU A 243 -13.91 11.02 12.39
N LEU A 244 -13.09 10.54 13.31
CA LEU A 244 -13.54 10.12 14.65
C LEU A 244 -14.06 11.30 15.46
N ASP A 245 -13.46 12.48 15.35
CA ASP A 245 -13.99 13.68 16.00
C ASP A 245 -15.39 14.01 15.49
N THR A 246 -15.59 13.92 14.17
CA THR A 246 -16.90 14.12 13.53
C THR A 246 -17.92 13.08 14.00
N LEU A 247 -17.53 11.81 14.10
CA LEU A 247 -18.40 10.73 14.60
C LEU A 247 -18.76 10.92 16.08
N ASN A 248 -17.84 11.42 16.89
CA ASN A 248 -18.08 11.72 18.30
C ASN A 248 -19.09 12.88 18.45
N GLN A 249 -18.96 13.92 17.63
CA GLN A 249 -19.94 15.02 17.58
C GLN A 249 -21.34 14.51 17.17
N LEU A 250 -21.42 13.65 16.15
CA LEU A 250 -22.69 13.04 15.72
C LEU A 250 -23.30 12.16 16.82
N GLY A 251 -22.49 11.34 17.49
CA GLY A 251 -22.93 10.52 18.61
C GLY A 251 -23.54 11.38 19.73
N ASN A 252 -22.89 12.48 20.10
CA ASN A 252 -23.40 13.41 21.11
C ASN A 252 -24.72 14.08 20.69
N GLN A 253 -24.89 14.39 19.40
CA GLN A 253 -26.15 14.91 18.85
C GLN A 253 -27.29 13.88 18.95
N LEU A 254 -27.01 12.60 18.71
CA LEU A 254 -28.00 11.53 18.84
C LEU A 254 -28.43 11.31 20.29
N VAL A 255 -27.50 11.40 21.25
CA VAL A 255 -27.83 11.35 22.69
C VAL A 255 -28.73 12.51 23.07
N THR A 256 -28.39 13.74 22.66
CA THR A 256 -29.23 14.91 22.96
C THR A 256 -30.61 14.83 22.30
N LEU A 257 -30.70 14.32 21.07
CA LEU A 257 -31.98 14.03 20.41
C LEU A 257 -32.82 13.03 21.20
N ASN A 258 -32.21 11.92 21.65
CA ASN A 258 -32.90 10.93 22.48
C ASN A 258 -33.44 11.55 23.77
N ASP A 259 -32.65 12.40 24.44
CA ASP A 259 -33.04 13.07 25.68
C ASP A 259 -34.15 14.12 25.47
N THR A 260 -34.29 14.68 24.26
CA THR A 260 -35.37 15.63 23.92
C THR A 260 -36.66 14.98 23.42
N VAL A 261 -36.59 13.72 22.96
CA VAL A 261 -37.74 12.96 22.41
C VAL A 261 -38.36 12.03 23.47
N ALA A 262 -37.61 11.66 24.52
CA ALA A 262 -38.10 10.98 25.71
C ALA A 262 -38.83 11.93 26.68
#